data_AF-B6B723-F1
#
_entry.id   AF-B6B723-F1
#
_cell.length_a   1.000
_cell.length_b   1.000
_cell.length_c   1.000
_cell.angle_alpha   90.00
_cell.angle_beta   90.00
_cell.angle_gamma   90.00
#
_symmetry.space_group_name_H-M   'P 1'
#
loop_
_entity.id
_entity.type
_entity.pdbx_description
1 polymer ?
#
loop_
_entity_poly.entity_id
_entity_poly.type
_entity_poly.pdbx_seq_one_letter_code
_entity_poly.pdbx_strand_id
1 'polypeptide(L)' 'MFGEAGVLDFIATTDGWNAPLLDDRAAPRYPRHQRLSRAERALFDDLIDSTGARRISSADD' A
#
# COMPACT_ATOMS: atom_id res chain seq x y z
N MET A 1 6.93 -14.58 10.29
CA MET A 1 6.05 -13.95 9.28
C MET A 1 4.82 -13.46 10.04
N PHE A 2 4.46 -12.18 9.99
CA PHE A 2 3.45 -11.61 10.88
C PHE A 2 1.99 -11.81 10.41
N GLY A 3 1.77 -12.39 9.22
CA GLY A 3 0.45 -12.74 8.71
C GLY A 3 -0.47 -11.52 8.53
N GLU A 4 -1.77 -11.78 8.43
CA GLU A 4 -2.81 -10.75 8.30
C GLU A 4 -2.89 -9.82 9.53
N ALA A 5 -2.76 -10.38 10.74
CA ALA A 5 -2.72 -9.59 11.97
C ALA A 5 -1.59 -8.54 11.95
N GLY A 6 -0.41 -8.92 11.44
CA GLY A 6 0.71 -8.00 11.34
C GLY A 6 0.47 -6.81 10.40
N VAL A 7 -0.22 -7.01 9.28
CA VAL A 7 -0.53 -5.89 8.37
C VAL A 7 -1.63 -5.00 8.96
N LEU A 8 -2.60 -5.57 9.66
CA LEU A 8 -3.62 -4.80 10.39
C LEU A 8 -2.97 -3.90 11.45
N ASP A 9 -2.11 -4.45 12.29
CA ASP A 9 -1.39 -3.70 13.34
C ASP A 9 -0.48 -2.63 12.73
N PHE A 10 0.20 -2.95 11.62
CA PHE A 10 1.04 -1.99 10.91
C PHE A 10 0.23 -0.77 10.45
N ILE A 11 -0.92 -0.99 9.80
CA ILE A 11 -1.77 0.09 9.32
C ILE A 11 -2.29 0.94 10.49
N ALA A 12 -2.75 0.29 11.57
CA ALA A 12 -3.32 0.96 12.73
C ALA A 12 -2.32 1.81 13.54
N THR A 13 -1.03 1.46 13.50
CA THR A 13 0.03 2.12 14.28
C THR A 13 0.93 3.03 13.45
N THR A 14 0.74 3.08 12.14
CA THR A 14 1.50 3.95 11.24
C THR A 14 0.78 5.29 11.10
N ASP A 15 1.48 6.38 11.42
CA ASP A 15 1.03 7.74 11.15
C ASP A 15 1.37 8.18 9.72
N GLY A 16 0.76 9.28 9.27
CA GLY A 16 1.15 9.95 8.01
C GLY A 16 0.41 9.48 6.76
N TRP A 17 -0.69 8.75 6.91
CA TRP A 17 -1.56 8.34 5.78
C TRP A 17 -2.19 9.51 5.00
N ASN A 18 -2.11 10.73 5.53
CA ASN A 18 -2.49 11.94 4.79
C ASN A 18 -1.53 12.27 3.63
N ALA A 19 -0.33 11.69 3.61
CA ALA A 19 0.57 11.80 2.46
C ALA A 19 0.01 11.03 1.26
N PRO A 20 0.16 11.54 0.02
CA PRO A 20 -0.29 10.81 -1.16
C PRO A 20 0.51 9.54 -1.39
N LEU A 21 -0.19 8.45 -1.72
CA LEU A 21 0.40 7.16 -2.08
C LEU A 21 0.55 7.08 -3.60
N LEU A 22 1.77 6.91 -4.09
CA LEU A 22 2.04 6.72 -5.52
C LEU A 22 1.71 5.29 -5.96
N ASP A 23 0.80 5.13 -6.91
CA ASP A 23 0.55 3.85 -7.58
C ASP A 23 1.54 3.65 -8.73
N ASP A 24 2.76 3.22 -8.37
CA ASP A 24 3.85 2.92 -9.31
C ASP A 24 3.90 1.43 -9.68
N ARG A 25 2.86 0.66 -9.38
CA ARG A 25 2.91 -0.81 -9.47
C ARG A 25 3.16 -1.35 -10.89
N ALA A 26 2.89 -0.55 -11.93
CA ALA A 26 3.20 -0.88 -13.32
C ALA A 26 4.70 -0.72 -13.64
N ALA A 27 5.39 0.20 -12.96
CA ALA A 27 6.82 0.49 -13.11
C ALA A 27 7.43 0.88 -11.75
N PRO A 28 7.66 -0.10 -10.85
CA PRO A 28 8.02 0.20 -9.46
C PRO A 28 9.33 0.98 -9.33
N ARG A 29 9.29 2.10 -8.60
CA ARG A 29 10.46 2.94 -8.34
C ARG A 29 11.37 2.34 -7.28
N TYR A 30 10.82 1.60 -6.32
CA TYR A 30 11.61 0.98 -5.25
C TYR A 30 12.31 -0.30 -5.75
N PRO A 31 13.67 -0.38 -5.76
CA PRO A 31 14.39 -1.49 -6.39
C PRO A 31 14.14 -2.87 -5.75
N ARG A 32 13.71 -2.90 -4.48
CA ARG A 32 13.42 -4.13 -3.72
C ARG A 32 11.94 -4.47 -3.65
N HIS A 33 11.10 -3.91 -4.53
CA HIS A 33 9.67 -4.23 -4.57
C HIS A 33 9.44 -5.74 -4.68
N GLN A 34 8.36 -6.22 -4.08
CA GLN A 34 7.94 -7.61 -4.15
C GLN A 34 6.59 -7.70 -4.86
N ARG A 35 6.39 -8.76 -5.64
CA ARG A 35 5.09 -9.03 -6.24
C ARG A 35 4.18 -9.67 -5.21
N LEU A 36 3.04 -9.03 -4.97
CA LEU A 36 1.95 -9.60 -4.17
C LEU A 36 1.09 -10.51 -5.02
N SER A 37 0.58 -11.58 -4.42
CA SER A 37 -0.55 -12.33 -4.98
C SER A 37 -1.79 -11.45 -5.11
N ARG A 38 -2.79 -11.92 -5.85
CA ARG A 38 -4.06 -11.20 -6.00
C ARG A 38 -4.76 -10.96 -4.66
N ALA A 39 -4.74 -11.95 -3.76
CA ALA A 39 -5.39 -11.86 -2.45
C ALA A 39 -4.67 -10.87 -1.53
N GLU A 40 -3.34 -10.94 -1.45
CA GLU A 40 -2.55 -9.98 -0.67
C GLU A 40 -2.69 -8.56 -1.18
N ARG A 41 -2.77 -8.38 -2.50
CA ARG A 41 -3.00 -7.07 -3.10
C ARG A 41 -4.37 -6.51 -2.72
N ALA A 42 -5.44 -7.30 -2.85
CA ALA A 42 -6.78 -6.86 -2.50
C ALA A 42 -6.87 -6.48 -1.02
N LEU A 43 -6.31 -7.31 -0.13
CA LEU A 43 -6.22 -7.00 1.30
C LEU A 43 -5.48 -5.67 1.55
N PHE A 44 -4.31 -5.49 0.93
CA PHE A 44 -3.54 -4.26 1.10
C PHE A 44 -4.28 -3.04 0.56
N ASP A 45 -4.98 -3.16 -0.57
CA ASP A 45 -5.75 -2.06 -1.15
C ASP A 45 -6.92 -1.67 -0.23
N ASP A 46 -7.68 -2.64 0.30
CA ASP A 46 -8.77 -2.39 1.25
C ASP A 46 -8.28 -1.71 2.53
N LEU A 47 -7.13 -2.16 3.05
CA LEU A 47 -6.53 -1.57 4.24
C LEU A 47 -6.06 -0.14 4.00
N ILE A 48 -5.40 0.13 2.88
CA ILE A 48 -4.98 1.49 2.52
C ILE A 48 -6.19 2.41 2.35
N ASP A 49 -7.27 1.92 1.72
CA ASP A 49 -8.49 2.72 1.55
C ASP A 49 -9.14 3.08 2.89
N SER A 50 -9.06 2.19 3.89
CA SER A 50 -9.54 2.46 5.24
C SER A 50 -8.79 3.63 5.95
N THR A 51 -7.57 3.94 5.53
CA THR A 51 -6.77 5.04 6.10
C THR A 51 -7.18 6.42 5.56
N GLY A 52 -7.93 6.46 4.45
CA GLY A 52 -8.25 7.71 3.73
C GLY A 52 -7.07 8.27 2.91
N ALA A 53 -5.98 7.51 2.74
CA ALA A 53 -4.84 7.92 1.93
C ALA A 53 -5.24 8.19 0.48
N ARG A 54 -4.81 9.33 -0.05
CA ARG A 54 -5.06 9.69 -1.45
C ARG A 54 -4.09 8.97 -2.36
N ARG A 55 -4.58 8.21 -3.34
CA ARG A 55 -3.74 7.62 -4.39
C ARG A 55 -3.47 8.61 -5.51
N ILE A 56 -2.23 8.65 -5.99
CA ILE A 56 -1.81 9.39 -7.18
C ILE A 56 -1.20 8.43 -8.19
N SER A 57 -1.37 8.73 -9.48
CA SER A 57 -0.84 7.86 -10.53
C SER A 57 0.58 8.26 -10.91
N SER A 58 1.39 7.31 -11.35
CA SER A 58 2.72 7.61 -11.90
C SER A 58 2.67 8.29 -13.27
N ALA A 59 1.48 8.46 -13.86
CA ALA A 59 1.28 9.15 -15.13
C ALA A 59 1.10 10.67 -14.95
N ASP A 60 1.02 11.15 -13.70
CA ASP A 60 0.90 12.56 -13.35
C ASP A 60 2.26 13.28 -13.18
N ASP A 61 3.36 12.66 -13.63
CA ASP A 61 4.75 13.17 -13.58
C ASP A 61 5.27 13.52 -14.98
#